data_AF-A0AAD5ATS6-F1
#
_entry.id   AF-A0AAD5ATS6-F1
#
_cell.length_a   1.000
_cell.length_b   1.000
_cell.length_c   1.000
_cell.angle_alpha   90.00
_cell.angle_beta   90.00
_cell.angle_gamma   90.00
#
_symmetry.space_group_name_H-M   'P 1'
#
loop_
_entity.id
_entity.type
_entity.pdbx_description
1 polymer ?
#
loop_
_entity_poly.entity_id
_entity_poly.type
_entity_poly.pdbx_seq_one_letter_code
_entity_poly.pdbx_strand_id
1 'polypeptide(L)' 'LIKLISANYGRTDSTTCSAGKPYNQIFTTNCYMPNTLKLVEARCEGKSSCEVPATNTVFSDPCNGTFKFLNIVYTC' A
#
# COMPACT_ATOMS: atom_id res chain seq x y z
N LEU A 1 9.62 -18.69 5.25
CA LEU A 1 9.46 -18.03 3.93
C LEU A 1 8.31 -17.05 4.08
N ILE A 2 8.35 -15.91 3.37
CA ILE A 2 7.33 -14.86 3.49
C ILE A 2 5.93 -15.45 3.25
N LYS A 3 5.01 -15.18 4.17
CA LYS A 3 3.57 -15.47 4.08
C LYS A 3 2.76 -14.19 4.29
N LEU A 4 2.04 -13.76 3.28
CA LEU A 4 1.25 -12.53 3.32
C LEU A 4 -0.05 -12.74 4.11
N ILE A 5 -0.38 -11.76 4.96
CA ILE A 5 -1.62 -11.75 5.75
C ILE A 5 -2.59 -10.72 5.17
N SER A 6 -2.11 -9.50 4.93
CA SER A 6 -2.91 -8.43 4.33
C SER A 6 -2.02 -7.39 3.65
N ALA A 7 -2.59 -6.66 2.70
CA ALA A 7 -1.92 -5.50 2.12
C ALA A 7 -2.94 -4.48 1.62
N ASN A 8 -2.59 -3.20 1.71
CA ASN A 8 -3.36 -2.10 1.13
C ASN A 8 -2.43 -1.03 0.53
N TYR A 9 -2.66 -0.69 -0.74
CA TYR A 9 -2.14 0.52 -1.37
C TYR A 9 -3.23 1.59 -1.33
N GLY A 10 -3.01 2.65 -0.56
CA GLY A 10 -4.05 3.64 -0.31
C GLY A 10 -3.67 4.56 0.84
N ARG A 11 -4.65 4.97 1.64
CA ARG A 11 -4.44 5.73 2.87
C ARG A 11 -5.52 5.37 3.87
N THR A 12 -5.10 4.86 5.03
CA THR A 12 -5.99 4.42 6.12
C THR A 12 -5.95 5.33 7.34
N ASP A 13 -5.05 6.31 7.35
CA ASP A 13 -4.86 7.28 8.43
C ASP A 13 -4.21 8.57 7.91
N SER A 14 -4.20 9.62 8.73
CA SER A 14 -3.68 10.96 8.37
C SER A 14 -2.21 11.18 8.76
N THR A 15 -1.56 10.24 9.45
CA THR A 15 -0.24 10.44 10.06
C THR A 15 0.88 9.69 9.31
N THR A 16 0.60 8.51 8.80
CA THR A 16 1.51 7.67 8.02
C THR A 16 1.90 8.37 6.71
N CYS A 17 3.21 8.45 6.45
CA CYS A 17 3.78 9.11 5.27
C CYS A 17 3.20 10.52 5.00
N SER A 18 2.96 11.31 6.06
CA SER A 18 2.33 12.64 5.98
C SER A 18 3.31 13.82 5.95
N ALA A 19 4.57 13.61 6.35
CA ALA A 19 5.56 14.68 6.45
C ALA A 19 5.75 15.42 5.12
N GLY A 20 5.65 16.75 5.15
CA GLY A 20 5.78 17.62 3.98
C GLY A 20 4.62 17.53 2.98
N LYS A 21 3.50 16.87 3.32
CA LYS A 21 2.33 16.78 2.45
C LYS A 21 1.28 17.82 2.83
N PRO A 22 0.68 18.51 1.84
CA PRO A 22 -0.49 19.36 2.07
C PRO A 22 -1.66 18.61 2.70
N TYR A 23 -2.46 19.29 3.53
CA TYR A 23 -3.62 18.70 4.21
C TYR A 23 -4.60 18.01 3.24
N ASN A 24 -4.86 18.63 2.08
CA ASN A 24 -5.74 18.09 1.05
C ASN A 24 -5.19 16.81 0.38
N GLN A 25 -3.95 16.41 0.62
CA GLN A 25 -3.42 15.12 0.14
C GLN A 25 -3.48 14.02 1.21
N ILE A 26 -3.79 14.35 2.46
CA ILE A 26 -3.76 13.41 3.61
C ILE A 26 -5.08 13.30 4.38
N PHE A 27 -6.06 14.15 4.07
CA PHE A 27 -7.36 14.13 4.75
C PHE A 27 -8.21 12.88 4.44
N THR A 28 -8.05 12.29 3.26
CA THR A 28 -8.80 11.08 2.86
C THR A 28 -8.16 9.86 3.49
N THR A 29 -8.85 9.22 4.44
CA THR A 29 -8.36 8.06 5.19
C THR A 29 -9.16 6.78 4.97
N ASN A 30 -10.12 6.79 4.05
CA ASN A 30 -10.91 5.64 3.64
C ASN A 30 -10.53 5.17 2.22
N CYS A 31 -9.24 5.20 1.89
CA CYS A 31 -8.75 4.84 0.57
C CYS A 31 -8.14 3.43 0.56
N TYR A 32 -8.79 2.53 -0.17
CA TYR A 32 -8.43 1.11 -0.25
C TYR A 32 -8.33 0.64 -1.70
N MET A 33 -7.25 -0.06 -2.06
CA MET A 33 -7.12 -0.71 -3.36
C MET A 33 -7.40 -2.22 -3.24
N PRO A 34 -8.51 -2.73 -3.82
CA PRO A 34 -8.96 -4.11 -3.60
C PRO A 34 -7.94 -5.20 -4.00
N ASN A 35 -7.12 -4.95 -5.02
CA ASN A 35 -6.20 -5.95 -5.57
C ASN A 35 -4.79 -5.90 -4.97
N THR A 36 -4.56 -5.11 -3.92
CA THR A 36 -3.21 -4.94 -3.36
C THR A 36 -2.61 -6.26 -2.90
N LEU A 37 -3.33 -7.02 -2.06
CA LEU A 37 -2.83 -8.28 -1.51
C LEU A 37 -2.40 -9.25 -2.61
N LYS A 38 -3.27 -9.51 -3.59
CA LYS A 38 -2.98 -10.39 -4.73
C LYS A 38 -1.72 -9.97 -5.52
N LEU A 39 -1.51 -8.67 -5.70
CA LEU A 39 -0.34 -8.14 -6.41
C LEU A 39 0.95 -8.26 -5.60
N VAL A 40 0.86 -8.21 -4.27
CA VAL A 40 2.01 -8.41 -3.37
C VAL A 40 2.33 -9.91 -3.28
N GLU A 41 1.31 -10.76 -3.11
CA GLU A 41 1.46 -12.23 -3.10
C GLU A 41 2.18 -12.72 -4.34
N ALA A 42 1.77 -12.27 -5.53
CA ALA A 42 2.40 -12.63 -6.80
C ALA A 42 3.91 -12.28 -6.85
N ARG A 43 4.38 -11.32 -6.06
CA ARG A 43 5.78 -10.90 -6.01
C ARG A 43 6.56 -11.53 -4.86
N CYS A 44 5.92 -11.81 -3.73
CA CYS A 44 6.59 -12.04 -2.45
C CYS A 44 6.28 -13.39 -1.78
N GLU A 45 5.10 -13.97 -2.04
CA GLU A 45 4.66 -15.18 -1.35
C GLU A 45 5.66 -16.33 -1.57
N GLY A 46 6.05 -17.01 -0.48
CA GLY A 46 6.99 -18.12 -0.53
C GLY A 46 8.44 -17.74 -0.83
N LYS A 47 8.79 -16.45 -0.90
CA LYS A 47 10.19 -16.01 -1.07
C LYS A 47 10.86 -15.70 0.27
N SER A 48 12.20 -15.67 0.30
CA SER A 48 12.96 -15.18 1.45
C SER A 48 13.18 -13.67 1.43
N SER A 49 13.06 -13.06 0.25
CA SER A 49 13.15 -11.61 0.02
C SER A 49 12.38 -11.23 -1.26
N CYS A 50 11.83 -10.03 -1.30
CA CYS A 50 11.15 -9.46 -2.46
C CYS A 50 11.17 -7.93 -2.41
N GLU A 51 10.89 -7.28 -3.54
CA GLU A 51 10.72 -5.83 -3.64
C GLU A 51 9.35 -5.50 -4.24
N VAL A 52 8.67 -4.50 -3.68
CA VAL A 52 7.35 -4.06 -4.13
C VAL A 52 7.28 -2.53 -4.19
N PRO A 53 7.37 -1.92 -5.39
CA PRO A 53 7.26 -0.47 -5.54
C PRO A 53 5.86 0.05 -5.20
N ALA A 54 5.76 0.98 -4.24
CA ALA A 54 4.50 1.62 -3.82
C ALA A 54 4.02 2.70 -4.81
N THR A 55 3.65 2.31 -6.03
CA THR A 55 3.33 3.24 -7.13
C THR A 55 2.01 2.95 -7.81
N ASN A 56 1.41 3.97 -8.42
CA ASN A 56 0.20 3.83 -9.25
C ASN A 56 0.43 2.91 -10.46
N THR A 57 1.65 2.78 -10.98
CA THR A 57 1.96 1.84 -12.08
C THR A 57 1.79 0.38 -11.65
N VAL A 58 2.03 0.09 -10.37
CA VAL A 58 1.87 -1.26 -9.82
C VAL A 58 0.44 -1.55 -9.39
N PHE A 59 -0.23 -0.58 -8.76
CA PHE A 59 -1.49 -0.79 -8.04
C PHE A 59 -2.69 -0.02 -8.59
N SER A 60 -2.53 0.79 -9.65
CA SER A 60 -3.50 1.81 -10.08
C SER A 60 -3.76 2.89 -9.01
N ASP A 61 -4.65 3.85 -9.30
CA ASP A 61 -4.99 4.92 -8.36
C ASP A 61 -6.42 4.77 -7.81
N PRO A 62 -6.60 4.32 -6.55
CA PRO A 62 -7.91 4.18 -5.92
C PRO A 62 -8.53 5.50 -5.42
N CYS A 63 -7.74 6.57 -5.28
CA CYS A 63 -8.17 7.83 -4.69
C CYS A 63 -7.29 8.99 -5.22
N ASN A 64 -7.68 9.54 -6.37
CA ASN A 64 -6.92 10.58 -7.05
C ASN A 64 -6.77 11.83 -6.15
N GLY A 65 -5.58 12.45 -6.17
CA GLY A 65 -5.25 13.60 -5.32
C GLY A 65 -4.84 13.26 -3.88
N THR A 66 -4.99 12.00 -3.45
CA THR A 66 -4.53 11.54 -2.12
C THR A 66 -3.12 10.95 -2.23
N PHE A 67 -2.22 11.37 -1.33
CA PHE A 67 -0.89 10.79 -1.20
C PHE A 67 -0.99 9.44 -0.48
N LYS A 68 -0.64 8.36 -1.17
CA LYS A 68 -0.85 6.98 -0.71
C LYS A 68 0.41 6.38 -0.07
N PHE A 69 0.23 5.31 0.68
CA PHE A 69 1.27 4.43 1.17
C PHE A 69 0.88 2.97 0.93
N LEU A 70 1.88 2.09 0.88
CA LEU A 70 1.69 0.64 0.83
C LEU A 70 1.90 0.08 2.23
N ASN A 71 0.84 -0.46 2.82
CA ASN A 71 0.90 -1.19 4.10
C ASN A 71 0.84 -2.70 3.80
N ILE A 72 1.76 -3.48 4.36
CA ILE A 72 1.85 -4.93 4.20
C ILE A 72 2.02 -5.56 5.57
N VAL A 73 1.21 -6.57 5.87
CA VAL A 73 1.35 -7.44 7.05
C VAL A 73 1.72 -8.84 6.55
N TYR A 74 2.81 -9.39 7.09
CA TYR A 74 3.33 -10.71 6.71
C TYR A 74 3.97 -11.43 7.91
N THR A 75 4.20 -12.73 7.74
CA THR A 75 4.97 -13.59 8.66
C THR A 75 6.07 -14.33 7.91
N CYS A 76 7.02 -14.92 8.64
CA CYS A 76 8.18 -15.64 8.09
C CYS A 76 8.24 -17.09 8.54
#